data_AF-A0A948VV95-F1
#
_entry.id   AF-A0A948VV95-F1
#
_cell.length_a   1.000
_cell.length_b   1.000
_cell.length_c   1.000
_cell.angle_alpha   90.00
_cell.angle_beta   90.00
_cell.angle_gamma   90.00
#
_symmetry.space_group_name_H-M   'P 1'
#
loop_
_entity.id
_entity.type
_entity.pdbx_description
1 polymer ?
#
loop_
_entity_poly.entity_id
_entity_poly.type
_entity_poly.pdbx_seq_one_letter_code
_entity_poly.pdbx_strand_id
1 'polypeptide(L)'
;IPSLTFQTKEVDLGRVEMATAKQGMTVPIKVLSTSQRTELVDVKLEDAPGLALADNGPFSISPSESVINLQLVTQSGAVSGAVAGRLVFSAQQKVDLLGAEIPLHLELFQPSLRLTSAPLRAEIPSGCFNKVGEMTITFALDSAQAETIHLNLEGVEGLRLSPQALELSMGEQQVTLEILPIGDALPVGEYEATLHVEGRDGLTIYPQADIQLHLVAPSLLVRCRRPIAWGGILLLAFLAAGLIIARKIKAATRLPLVTGTLRYWPVEKGPANAAEEDLTAFEKTAILIGHGGTCDLALPDLDEQHAILRAEKSADEVEILLEPLGEVRKGYGLILARTPLRHGDTFRMVTYEFQYLSDKGE
;
A
#
# COMPACT_ATOMS: atom_id res chain seq x y z
N ILE A 1 2.18 -4.08 86.42
CA ILE A 1 2.16 -5.18 85.42
C ILE A 1 2.95 -4.66 84.24
N PRO A 2 3.93 -5.41 83.68
CA PRO A 2 4.62 -4.97 82.47
C PRO A 2 3.61 -4.80 81.33
N SER A 3 3.85 -3.84 80.43
CA SER A 3 2.97 -3.61 79.29
C SER A 3 3.73 -3.67 77.96
N LEU A 4 3.02 -4.11 76.93
CA LEU A 4 3.43 -3.99 75.52
C LEU A 4 2.50 -2.99 74.85
N THR A 5 3.07 -1.95 74.26
CA THR A 5 2.34 -0.93 73.51
C THR A 5 2.63 -1.10 72.03
N PHE A 6 1.63 -1.51 71.27
CA PHE A 6 1.70 -1.56 69.81
C PHE A 6 1.60 -0.12 69.28
N GLN A 7 2.65 0.33 68.61
CA GLN A 7 2.73 1.68 68.08
C GLN A 7 2.11 1.80 66.68
N THR A 8 2.05 0.69 65.94
CA THR A 8 1.35 0.59 64.67
C THR A 8 -0.16 0.65 64.94
N LYS A 9 -0.83 1.70 64.44
CA LYS A 9 -2.28 1.91 64.67
C LYS A 9 -3.16 1.28 63.59
N GLU A 10 -2.62 1.12 62.39
CA GLU A 10 -3.30 0.60 61.21
C GLU A 10 -2.24 0.06 60.24
N VAL A 11 -2.62 -0.97 59.48
CA VAL A 11 -1.84 -1.49 58.36
C VAL A 11 -2.65 -1.29 57.10
N ASP A 12 -2.20 -0.38 56.24
CA ASP A 12 -2.71 -0.21 54.88
C ASP A 12 -1.61 -0.65 53.89
N LEU A 13 -1.86 -1.72 53.14
CA LEU A 13 -0.94 -2.21 52.12
C LEU A 13 -1.26 -1.65 50.72
N GLY A 14 -2.29 -0.82 50.60
CA GLY A 14 -2.75 -0.25 49.34
C GLY A 14 -3.24 -1.33 48.36
N ARG A 15 -2.97 -1.10 47.06
CA ARG A 15 -3.32 -2.06 45.99
C ARG A 15 -2.20 -3.08 45.83
N VAL A 16 -2.53 -4.35 46.02
CA VAL A 16 -1.57 -5.46 45.93
C VAL A 16 -2.04 -6.46 44.88
N GLU A 17 -1.13 -6.81 43.97
CA GLU A 17 -1.39 -7.86 42.99
C GLU A 17 -1.52 -9.22 43.68
N MET A 18 -2.54 -9.99 43.31
CA MET A 18 -2.78 -11.33 43.89
C MET A 18 -1.58 -12.28 43.74
N ALA A 19 -0.82 -12.20 42.64
CA ALA A 19 0.39 -13.00 42.45
C ALA A 19 1.47 -12.66 43.49
N THR A 20 1.72 -11.37 43.75
CA THR A 20 2.61 -10.90 44.81
C THR A 20 2.10 -11.31 46.19
N ALA A 21 0.79 -11.17 46.42
CA ALA A 21 0.17 -11.55 47.68
C ALA A 21 0.23 -13.07 47.95
N LYS A 22 0.39 -13.92 46.93
CA LYS A 22 0.68 -15.36 47.10
C LYS A 22 2.12 -15.64 47.56
N GLN A 23 3.07 -14.82 47.13
CA GLN A 23 4.49 -14.94 47.53
C GLN A 23 4.74 -14.46 48.96
N GLY A 24 3.84 -13.61 49.47
CA GLY A 24 3.84 -13.12 50.85
C GLY A 24 4.14 -11.63 50.94
N MET A 25 3.40 -10.96 51.81
CA MET A 25 3.50 -9.53 52.11
C MET A 25 4.05 -9.35 53.51
N THR A 26 5.13 -8.58 53.66
CA THR A 26 5.73 -8.31 54.97
C THR A 26 5.03 -7.13 55.64
N VAL A 27 4.54 -7.33 56.85
CA VAL A 27 3.87 -6.31 57.67
C VAL A 27 4.69 -6.04 58.93
N PRO A 28 5.39 -4.89 59.02
CA PRO A 28 6.18 -4.54 60.20
C PRO A 28 5.30 -3.94 61.31
N ILE A 29 5.32 -4.54 62.48
CA ILE A 29 4.58 -4.11 63.67
C ILE A 29 5.56 -3.62 64.73
N LYS A 30 5.49 -2.32 65.04
CA LYS A 30 6.34 -1.70 66.07
C LYS A 30 5.73 -1.89 67.45
N VAL A 31 6.53 -2.38 68.38
CA VAL A 31 6.10 -2.68 69.76
C VAL A 31 7.09 -2.08 70.75
N LEU A 32 6.56 -1.39 71.75
CA LEU A 32 7.32 -0.88 72.89
C LEU A 32 7.00 -1.72 74.12
N SER A 33 8.03 -2.29 74.74
CA SER A 33 7.94 -3.10 75.96
C SER A 33 8.47 -2.35 77.17
N THR A 34 7.69 -2.32 78.25
CA THR A 34 8.17 -1.89 79.57
C THR A 34 8.72 -3.06 80.41
N SER A 35 8.76 -4.27 79.87
CA SER A 35 9.29 -5.45 80.55
C SER A 35 10.81 -5.42 80.59
N GLN A 36 11.38 -5.97 81.66
CA GLN A 36 12.84 -6.14 81.83
C GLN A 36 13.35 -7.46 81.24
N ARG A 37 12.45 -8.28 80.69
CA ARG A 37 12.74 -9.56 80.05
C ARG A 37 12.03 -9.65 78.71
N THR A 38 12.43 -10.63 77.91
CA THR A 38 11.73 -10.97 76.67
C THR A 38 10.32 -11.47 76.98
N GLU A 39 9.33 -10.91 76.29
CA GLU A 39 7.94 -11.36 76.34
C GLU A 39 7.57 -12.05 75.02
N LEU A 40 6.62 -12.98 75.07
CA LEU A 40 6.13 -13.72 73.90
C LEU A 40 4.69 -13.30 73.57
N VAL A 41 4.46 -13.01 72.29
CA VAL A 41 3.14 -12.66 71.76
C VAL A 41 2.78 -13.55 70.58
N ASP A 42 1.54 -14.02 70.57
CA ASP A 42 0.91 -14.66 69.43
C ASP A 42 0.03 -13.63 68.71
N VAL A 43 -0.23 -13.86 67.43
CA VAL A 43 -1.09 -13.02 66.60
C VAL A 43 -2.10 -13.89 65.86
N LYS A 44 -3.29 -13.35 65.65
CA LYS A 44 -4.30 -13.93 64.79
C LYS A 44 -4.77 -12.89 63.80
N LEU A 45 -5.06 -13.33 62.58
CA LEU A 45 -5.77 -12.54 61.60
C LEU A 45 -7.25 -12.87 61.69
N GLU A 46 -8.07 -11.86 61.94
CA GLU A 46 -9.52 -11.98 61.98
C GLU A 46 -10.17 -11.13 60.89
N ASP A 47 -11.37 -11.57 60.46
CA ASP A 47 -12.24 -10.88 59.51
C ASP A 47 -11.65 -10.54 58.13
N ALA A 48 -10.51 -11.14 57.76
CA ALA A 48 -9.85 -10.96 56.46
C ALA A 48 -10.05 -12.19 55.54
N PRO A 49 -11.20 -12.35 54.87
CA PRO A 49 -11.46 -13.52 54.02
C PRO A 49 -10.44 -13.62 52.88
N GLY A 50 -9.93 -14.84 52.64
CA GLY A 50 -8.95 -15.11 51.58
C GLY A 50 -7.51 -14.77 51.94
N LEU A 51 -7.24 -14.29 53.16
CA LEU A 51 -5.90 -14.01 53.68
C LEU A 51 -5.59 -14.87 54.89
N ALA A 52 -4.30 -15.12 55.11
CA ALA A 52 -3.80 -15.73 56.33
C ALA A 52 -2.40 -15.24 56.67
N LEU A 53 -2.03 -15.44 57.93
CA LEU A 53 -0.65 -15.29 58.35
C LEU A 53 0.12 -16.58 58.09
N ALA A 54 1.32 -16.46 57.55
CA ALA A 54 2.22 -17.60 57.33
C ALA A 54 2.72 -18.20 58.65
N ASP A 55 2.85 -17.35 59.68
CA ASP A 55 3.20 -17.72 61.05
C ASP A 55 2.36 -16.89 62.04
N ASN A 56 1.87 -17.53 63.09
CA ASN A 56 1.03 -16.94 64.14
C ASN A 56 1.80 -16.72 65.46
N GLY A 57 3.08 -17.08 65.49
CA GLY A 57 3.94 -16.94 66.67
C GLY A 57 4.23 -18.27 67.38
N PRO A 58 4.90 -18.21 68.54
CA PRO A 58 5.16 -17.01 69.34
C PRO A 58 6.29 -16.12 68.80
N PHE A 59 6.04 -14.80 68.79
CA PHE A 59 7.03 -13.78 68.47
C PHE A 59 7.70 -13.24 69.75
N SER A 60 9.02 -13.11 69.70
CA SER A 60 9.84 -12.61 70.81
C SER A 60 9.95 -11.09 70.79
N ILE A 61 9.52 -10.45 71.88
CA ILE A 61 9.60 -9.00 72.09
C ILE A 61 10.68 -8.71 73.12
N SER A 62 11.75 -8.06 72.67
CA SER A 62 12.86 -7.66 73.54
C SER A 62 12.45 -6.51 74.48
N PRO A 63 13.17 -6.33 75.60
CA PRO A 63 13.03 -5.11 76.41
C PRO A 63 13.23 -3.87 75.54
N SER A 64 12.47 -2.80 75.79
CA SER A 64 12.42 -1.57 74.98
C SER A 64 11.71 -1.71 73.63
N GLU A 65 12.31 -1.31 72.52
CA GLU A 65 11.67 -1.29 71.19
C GLU A 65 11.93 -2.60 70.42
N SER A 66 10.91 -3.10 69.72
CA SER A 66 11.01 -4.27 68.85
C SER A 66 10.12 -4.12 67.62
N VAL A 67 10.47 -4.80 66.55
CA VAL A 67 9.67 -4.88 65.31
C VAL A 67 9.36 -6.34 65.03
N ILE A 68 8.08 -6.68 64.94
CA ILE A 68 7.61 -7.99 64.48
C ILE A 68 7.35 -7.88 62.98
N ASN A 69 7.94 -8.77 62.18
CA ASN A 69 7.66 -8.85 60.75
C ASN A 69 6.70 -10.00 60.51
N LEU A 70 5.43 -9.69 60.31
CA LEU A 70 4.40 -10.68 59.98
C LEU A 70 4.41 -10.94 58.48
N GLN A 71 4.22 -12.19 58.08
CA GLN A 71 4.04 -12.55 56.67
C GLN A 71 2.56 -12.83 56.42
N LEU A 72 1.94 -12.02 55.57
CA LEU A 72 0.56 -12.16 55.14
C LEU A 72 0.53 -12.79 53.75
N VAL A 73 -0.23 -13.86 53.57
CA VAL A 73 -0.34 -14.61 52.30
C VAL A 73 -1.79 -14.76 51.89
N THR A 74 -2.06 -14.81 50.59
CA THR A 74 -3.38 -15.21 50.08
C THR A 74 -3.58 -16.72 50.17
N GLN A 75 -4.81 -17.12 50.48
CA GLN A 75 -5.23 -18.52 50.52
C GLN A 75 -6.06 -18.90 49.28
N SER A 76 -6.23 -20.20 49.06
CA SER A 76 -7.14 -20.75 48.07
C SER A 76 -8.54 -20.17 48.27
N GLY A 77 -9.09 -19.51 47.24
CA GLY A 77 -10.40 -18.83 47.31
C GLY A 77 -10.33 -17.33 47.58
N ALA A 78 -9.15 -16.72 47.69
CA ALA A 78 -9.01 -15.26 47.63
C ALA A 78 -9.59 -14.72 46.31
N VAL A 79 -10.31 -13.60 46.38
CA VAL A 79 -10.94 -12.92 45.24
C VAL A 79 -10.40 -11.49 45.15
N SER A 80 -10.31 -10.96 43.92
CA SER A 80 -10.00 -9.55 43.71
C SER A 80 -11.05 -8.64 44.33
N GLY A 81 -10.62 -7.58 45.01
CA GLY A 81 -11.46 -6.57 45.63
C GLY A 81 -10.82 -5.99 46.88
N ALA A 82 -11.55 -5.07 47.53
CA ALA A 82 -11.18 -4.54 48.83
C ALA A 82 -11.28 -5.65 49.89
N VAL A 83 -10.21 -5.81 50.67
CA VAL A 83 -10.13 -6.71 51.82
C VAL A 83 -9.85 -5.88 53.07
N ALA A 84 -10.66 -6.10 54.10
CA ALA A 84 -10.48 -5.51 55.41
C ALA A 84 -10.40 -6.63 56.46
N GLY A 85 -9.70 -6.39 57.56
CA GLY A 85 -9.65 -7.29 58.70
C GLY A 85 -8.92 -6.66 59.88
N ARG A 86 -8.49 -7.47 60.84
CA ARG A 86 -7.69 -7.00 61.97
C ARG A 86 -6.67 -8.04 62.43
N LEU A 87 -5.51 -7.55 62.86
CA LEU A 87 -4.52 -8.32 63.58
C LEU A 87 -4.83 -8.23 65.08
N VAL A 88 -5.04 -9.38 65.72
CA VAL A 88 -5.35 -9.48 67.14
C VAL A 88 -4.18 -10.15 67.85
N PHE A 89 -3.52 -9.42 68.74
CA PHE A 89 -2.37 -9.90 69.51
C PHE A 89 -2.79 -10.43 70.88
N SER A 90 -2.17 -11.52 71.30
CA SER A 90 -2.36 -12.11 72.63
C SER A 90 -1.03 -12.43 73.29
N ALA A 91 -0.90 -12.15 74.59
CA ALA A 91 0.29 -12.46 75.37
C ALA A 91 0.17 -13.83 76.03
N GLN A 92 1.26 -14.59 76.06
CA GLN A 92 1.30 -15.88 76.78
C GLN A 92 1.50 -15.72 78.29
N GLN A 93 1.87 -14.53 78.75
CA GLN A 93 2.17 -14.21 80.15
C GLN A 93 1.29 -13.05 80.65
N LYS A 94 1.29 -12.79 81.96
CA LYS A 94 0.56 -11.67 82.59
C LYS A 94 1.19 -10.32 82.21
N VAL A 95 0.92 -9.87 81.00
CA VAL A 95 1.40 -8.63 80.39
C VAL A 95 0.19 -7.88 79.84
N ASP A 96 0.09 -6.59 80.13
CA ASP A 96 -1.00 -5.76 79.59
C ASP A 96 -0.68 -5.38 78.14
N LEU A 97 -1.61 -5.62 77.22
CA LEU A 97 -1.46 -5.26 75.82
C LEU A 97 -2.25 -3.98 75.51
N LEU A 98 -1.55 -2.94 75.07
CA LEU A 98 -2.14 -1.67 74.65
C LEU A 98 -2.05 -1.55 73.13
N GLY A 99 -3.20 -1.36 72.45
CA GLY A 99 -3.26 -1.34 70.99
C GLY A 99 -3.13 -2.74 70.36
N ALA A 100 -3.55 -3.79 71.06
CA ALA A 100 -3.43 -5.18 70.64
C ALA A 100 -4.30 -5.56 69.43
N GLU A 101 -5.15 -4.65 68.96
CA GLU A 101 -5.97 -4.83 67.76
C GLU A 101 -5.57 -3.77 66.75
N ILE A 102 -5.07 -4.22 65.60
CA ILE A 102 -4.57 -3.35 64.53
C ILE A 102 -5.41 -3.63 63.27
N PRO A 103 -6.22 -2.66 62.79
CA PRO A 103 -6.93 -2.79 61.53
C PRO A 103 -5.99 -3.04 60.35
N LEU A 104 -6.42 -3.87 59.42
CA LEU A 104 -5.73 -4.20 58.18
C LEU A 104 -6.64 -3.88 56.99
N HIS A 105 -6.12 -3.12 56.04
CA HIS A 105 -6.81 -2.79 54.79
C HIS A 105 -5.87 -3.00 53.60
N LEU A 106 -6.39 -3.57 52.52
CA LEU A 106 -5.73 -3.65 51.21
C LEU A 106 -6.76 -3.88 50.10
N GLU A 107 -6.36 -3.67 48.86
CA GLU A 107 -7.13 -4.04 47.67
C GLU A 107 -6.35 -5.10 46.90
N LEU A 108 -6.88 -6.32 46.85
CA LEU A 108 -6.35 -7.37 46.00
C LEU A 108 -6.82 -7.14 44.56
N PHE A 109 -5.92 -7.10 43.60
CA PHE A 109 -6.31 -7.04 42.20
C PHE A 109 -5.56 -8.09 41.37
N GLN A 110 -6.16 -8.48 40.26
CA GLN A 110 -5.55 -9.37 39.29
C GLN A 110 -5.48 -8.64 37.96
N PRO A 111 -4.27 -8.36 37.43
CA PRO A 111 -4.15 -7.62 36.19
C PRO A 111 -4.77 -8.41 35.04
N SER A 112 -5.38 -7.69 34.10
CA SER A 112 -6.00 -8.30 32.94
C SER A 112 -5.65 -7.60 31.64
N LEU A 113 -5.46 -8.40 30.60
CA LEU A 113 -5.28 -7.95 29.23
C LEU A 113 -6.49 -8.41 28.43
N ARG A 114 -7.22 -7.47 27.84
CA ARG A 114 -8.33 -7.76 26.94
C ARG A 114 -7.94 -7.46 25.51
N LEU A 115 -8.29 -8.36 24.61
CA LEU A 115 -8.03 -8.20 23.20
C LEU A 115 -9.36 -8.09 22.47
N THR A 116 -9.49 -7.03 21.69
CA THR A 116 -10.60 -6.82 20.76
C THR A 116 -10.02 -6.70 19.36
N SER A 117 -10.37 -7.66 18.50
CA SER A 117 -10.05 -7.61 17.08
C SER A 117 -11.31 -7.37 16.27
N ALA A 118 -11.18 -6.61 15.19
CA ALA A 118 -12.24 -6.40 14.21
C ALA A 118 -11.64 -6.45 12.81
N PRO A 119 -12.33 -7.09 11.86
CA PRO A 119 -12.42 -8.54 11.71
C PRO A 119 -11.06 -9.22 11.44
N LEU A 120 -10.96 -10.50 11.84
CA LEU A 120 -9.80 -11.41 11.75
C LEU A 120 -9.45 -11.85 10.31
N ARG A 121 -9.72 -11.02 9.31
CA ARG A 121 -9.37 -11.32 7.92
C ARG A 121 -8.19 -10.46 7.50
N ALA A 122 -7.00 -11.04 7.58
CA ALA A 122 -5.78 -10.38 7.11
C ALA A 122 -5.40 -10.93 5.73
N GLU A 123 -5.16 -10.03 4.79
CA GLU A 123 -4.64 -10.41 3.48
C GLU A 123 -3.14 -10.73 3.63
N ILE A 124 -2.74 -11.95 3.25
CA ILE A 124 -1.35 -12.39 3.32
C ILE A 124 -0.58 -11.67 2.20
N PRO A 125 0.55 -11.04 2.53
CA PRO A 125 1.32 -10.32 1.55
C PRO A 125 1.92 -11.25 0.53
N SER A 126 1.75 -10.82 -0.70
CA SER A 126 2.12 -11.64 -1.83
C SER A 126 1.97 -10.74 -3.06
N GLY A 127 3.11 -10.33 -3.63
CA GLY A 127 3.24 -9.14 -4.49
C GLY A 127 2.25 -9.06 -5.67
N CYS A 128 2.05 -7.86 -6.26
CA CYS A 128 3.08 -7.20 -7.08
C CYS A 128 3.88 -6.01 -6.49
N PHE A 129 3.42 -5.31 -5.44
CA PHE A 129 4.23 -4.24 -4.79
C PHE A 129 4.06 -4.10 -3.26
N ASN A 130 3.14 -4.83 -2.62
CA ASN A 130 3.03 -4.85 -1.16
C ASN A 130 3.56 -6.18 -0.60
N LYS A 131 4.51 -6.07 0.33
CA LYS A 131 5.27 -7.18 0.92
C LYS A 131 4.84 -7.53 2.34
N VAL A 132 3.86 -6.83 2.89
CA VAL A 132 3.43 -6.96 4.28
C VAL A 132 1.90 -7.00 4.36
N GLY A 133 1.37 -7.99 5.08
CA GLY A 133 -0.04 -8.06 5.44
C GLY A 133 -0.18 -7.40 6.80
N GLU A 134 -1.12 -6.49 6.95
CA GLU A 134 -1.30 -5.76 8.20
C GLU A 134 -2.59 -6.20 8.88
N MET A 135 -2.53 -6.42 10.17
CA MET A 135 -3.70 -6.58 11.02
C MET A 135 -3.61 -5.57 12.16
N THR A 136 -4.74 -5.08 12.63
CA THR A 136 -4.77 -4.17 13.77
C THR A 136 -5.54 -4.82 14.91
N ILE A 137 -4.91 -4.87 16.08
CA ILE A 137 -5.47 -5.43 17.30
C ILE A 137 -5.53 -4.33 18.35
N THR A 138 -6.67 -4.23 19.02
CA THR A 138 -6.81 -3.36 20.19
C THR A 138 -6.56 -4.18 21.45
N PHE A 139 -5.60 -3.73 22.24
CA PHE A 139 -5.26 -4.27 23.55
C PHE A 139 -5.76 -3.30 24.62
N ALA A 140 -6.46 -3.80 25.62
CA ALA A 140 -6.87 -3.03 26.79
C ALA A 140 -6.23 -3.65 28.03
N LEU A 141 -5.26 -2.96 28.61
CA LEU A 141 -4.50 -3.42 29.76
C LEU A 141 -4.96 -2.74 31.05
N ASP A 142 -5.30 -3.55 32.04
CA ASP A 142 -5.57 -3.12 33.41
C ASP A 142 -4.46 -3.64 34.33
N SER A 143 -3.27 -3.03 34.21
CA SER A 143 -2.11 -3.27 35.08
C SER A 143 -1.56 -1.93 35.56
N ALA A 144 -0.98 -1.92 36.77
CA ALA A 144 -0.35 -0.74 37.34
C ALA A 144 1.06 -0.45 36.76
N GLN A 145 1.61 -1.40 36.01
CA GLN A 145 2.92 -1.32 35.36
C GLN A 145 2.80 -1.64 33.88
N ALA A 146 3.83 -1.28 33.11
CA ALA A 146 3.94 -1.73 31.73
C ALA A 146 4.14 -3.25 31.69
N GLU A 147 3.47 -3.91 30.76
CA GLU A 147 3.52 -5.36 30.59
C GLU A 147 4.13 -5.70 29.23
N THR A 148 5.08 -6.64 29.21
CA THR A 148 5.59 -7.19 27.95
C THR A 148 4.78 -8.43 27.59
N ILE A 149 4.22 -8.45 26.40
CA ILE A 149 3.51 -9.59 25.84
C ILE A 149 4.25 -10.17 24.65
N HIS A 150 4.15 -11.48 24.48
CA HIS A 150 4.70 -12.21 23.36
C HIS A 150 3.57 -12.69 22.45
N LEU A 151 3.77 -12.49 21.14
CA LEU A 151 2.83 -12.87 20.10
C LEU A 151 3.46 -13.94 19.23
N ASN A 152 2.76 -15.06 19.09
CA ASN A 152 3.14 -16.13 18.18
C ASN A 152 2.01 -16.46 17.20
N LEU A 153 2.37 -16.79 15.97
CA LEU A 153 1.43 -17.21 14.94
C LEU A 153 1.63 -18.70 14.66
N GLU A 154 0.59 -19.49 14.87
CA GLU A 154 0.58 -20.92 14.56
C GLU A 154 -0.43 -21.25 13.47
N GLY A 155 -0.32 -22.45 12.90
CA GLY A 155 -1.23 -22.97 11.87
C GLY A 155 -0.80 -22.73 10.42
N VAL A 156 0.13 -21.82 10.16
CA VAL A 156 0.63 -21.53 8.80
C VAL A 156 2.15 -21.48 8.77
N GLU A 157 2.75 -22.55 8.25
CA GLU A 157 4.19 -22.59 8.01
C GLU A 157 4.61 -21.54 6.97
N GLY A 158 5.72 -20.85 7.23
CA GLY A 158 6.23 -19.83 6.31
C GLY A 158 5.69 -18.42 6.55
N LEU A 159 4.95 -18.16 7.64
CA LEU A 159 4.57 -16.81 8.08
C LEU A 159 5.13 -16.52 9.48
N ARG A 160 5.46 -15.25 9.73
CA ARG A 160 5.79 -14.72 11.06
C ARG A 160 5.07 -13.41 11.32
N LEU A 161 4.83 -13.11 12.60
CA LEU A 161 4.38 -11.79 13.04
C LEU A 161 5.56 -10.87 13.34
N SER A 162 5.34 -9.58 13.15
CA SER A 162 6.24 -8.50 13.53
C SER A 162 5.44 -7.30 14.05
N PRO A 163 5.72 -6.79 15.27
CA PRO A 163 6.65 -7.32 16.25
C PRO A 163 6.14 -8.61 16.94
N GLN A 164 7.06 -9.45 17.44
CA GLN A 164 6.75 -10.66 18.23
C GLN A 164 6.66 -10.37 19.74
N ALA A 165 7.15 -9.21 20.17
CA ALA A 165 7.07 -8.77 21.55
C ALA A 165 6.58 -7.33 21.57
N LEU A 166 5.62 -7.04 22.46
CA LEU A 166 5.07 -5.71 22.62
C LEU A 166 5.10 -5.28 24.07
N GLU A 167 5.47 -4.04 24.29
CA GLU A 167 5.36 -3.37 25.57
C GLU A 167 4.04 -2.59 25.58
N LEU A 168 3.15 -2.98 26.49
CA LEU A 168 1.84 -2.37 26.66
C LEU A 168 1.79 -1.56 27.95
N SER A 169 1.16 -0.40 27.89
CA SER A 169 0.91 0.48 29.03
C SER A 169 -0.56 0.39 29.44
N MET A 170 -0.86 0.81 30.67
CA MET A 170 -2.23 0.86 31.17
C MET A 170 -3.17 1.60 30.20
N GLY A 171 -4.36 1.05 29.98
CA GLY A 171 -5.40 1.60 29.11
C GLY A 171 -5.53 0.86 27.77
N GLU A 172 -6.25 1.49 26.84
CA GLU A 172 -6.45 0.96 25.50
C GLU A 172 -5.36 1.42 24.54
N GLN A 173 -4.80 0.48 23.79
CA GLN A 173 -3.76 0.70 22.80
C GLN A 173 -4.07 -0.07 21.53
N GLN A 174 -4.00 0.63 20.40
CA GLN A 174 -4.17 0.03 19.08
C GLN A 174 -2.80 -0.27 18.48
N VAL A 175 -2.59 -1.52 18.08
CA VAL A 175 -1.32 -2.01 17.59
C VAL A 175 -1.52 -2.58 16.19
N THR A 176 -0.70 -2.12 15.24
CA THR A 176 -0.59 -2.75 13.93
C THR A 176 0.48 -3.83 13.97
N LEU A 177 0.08 -5.06 13.63
CA LEU A 177 0.95 -6.21 13.47
C LEU A 177 1.12 -6.51 11.99
N GLU A 178 2.35 -6.79 11.62
CA GLU A 178 2.74 -7.16 10.28
C GLU A 178 2.88 -8.69 10.19
N ILE A 179 2.19 -9.29 9.24
CA ILE A 179 2.38 -10.68 8.82
C ILE A 179 3.42 -10.67 7.70
N LEU A 180 4.54 -11.34 7.91
CA LEU A 180 5.66 -11.39 6.98
C LEU A 180 5.95 -12.84 6.56
N PRO A 181 6.28 -13.11 5.29
CA PRO A 181 6.70 -14.43 4.86
C PRO A 181 8.10 -14.78 5.37
N ILE A 182 8.30 -16.03 5.78
CA ILE A 182 9.58 -16.66 6.11
C ILE A 182 10.05 -17.44 4.88
N GLY A 183 10.48 -16.73 3.83
CA GLY A 183 10.99 -17.34 2.60
C GLY A 183 10.10 -17.11 1.38
N ASP A 184 9.86 -18.17 0.60
CA ASP A 184 9.13 -18.10 -0.66
C ASP A 184 7.66 -17.68 -0.46
N ALA A 185 7.05 -17.15 -1.53
CA ALA A 185 5.68 -16.68 -1.48
C ALA A 185 4.71 -17.82 -1.17
N LEU A 186 3.84 -17.61 -0.18
CA LEU A 186 2.79 -18.58 0.17
C LEU A 186 1.92 -18.92 -1.06
N PRO A 187 1.53 -20.19 -1.24
CA PRO A 187 0.60 -20.58 -2.29
C PRO A 187 -0.71 -19.80 -2.22
N VAL A 188 -1.39 -19.68 -3.36
CA VAL A 188 -2.72 -19.06 -3.42
C VAL A 188 -3.71 -19.93 -2.65
N GLY A 189 -4.49 -19.34 -1.76
CA GLY A 189 -5.43 -20.09 -0.93
C GLY A 189 -5.95 -19.31 0.28
N GLU A 190 -6.84 -19.95 1.03
CA GLU A 190 -7.28 -19.51 2.35
C GLU A 190 -6.59 -20.38 3.39
N TYR A 191 -6.21 -19.76 4.50
CA TYR A 191 -5.47 -20.39 5.59
C TYR A 191 -6.11 -20.02 6.92
N GLU A 192 -6.10 -20.96 7.85
CA GLU A 192 -6.47 -20.74 9.23
C GLU A 192 -5.19 -20.61 10.04
N ALA A 193 -5.07 -19.54 10.80
CA ALA A 193 -3.98 -19.33 11.73
C ALA A 193 -4.52 -19.06 13.13
N THR A 194 -3.66 -19.27 14.12
CA THR A 194 -3.98 -19.00 15.51
C THR A 194 -2.94 -18.04 16.07
N LEU A 195 -3.41 -16.90 16.59
CA LEU A 195 -2.58 -15.96 17.31
C LEU A 195 -2.58 -16.35 18.79
N HIS A 196 -1.43 -16.80 19.26
CA HIS A 196 -1.16 -17.02 20.68
C HIS A 196 -0.62 -15.75 21.30
N VAL A 197 -1.16 -15.41 22.46
CA VAL A 197 -0.76 -14.24 23.24
C VAL A 197 -0.32 -14.73 24.60
N GLU A 198 0.95 -14.53 24.89
CA GLU A 198 1.56 -14.91 26.16
C GLU A 198 1.97 -13.66 26.93
N GLY A 199 1.80 -13.69 28.25
CA GLY A 199 2.24 -12.66 29.17
C GLY A 199 2.90 -13.30 30.38
N ARG A 200 3.33 -12.48 31.34
CA ARG A 200 3.90 -12.98 32.58
C ARG A 200 2.86 -13.73 33.43
N ASP A 201 3.36 -14.54 34.36
CA ASP A 201 2.54 -15.15 35.40
C ASP A 201 1.75 -14.09 36.18
N GLY A 202 0.46 -14.36 36.41
CA GLY A 202 -0.47 -13.48 37.11
C GLY A 202 -1.30 -12.56 36.20
N LEU A 203 -0.85 -12.32 34.96
CA LEU A 203 -1.63 -11.57 33.97
C LEU A 203 -2.72 -12.46 33.38
N THR A 204 -3.98 -12.03 33.51
CA THR A 204 -5.11 -12.77 32.95
C THR A 204 -5.45 -12.26 31.57
N ILE A 205 -5.33 -13.11 30.55
CA ILE A 205 -5.55 -12.75 29.15
C ILE A 205 -6.96 -13.16 28.71
N TYR A 206 -7.67 -12.24 28.06
CA TYR A 206 -9.03 -12.41 27.56
C TYR A 206 -9.13 -12.03 26.07
N PRO A 207 -9.70 -12.88 25.20
CA PRO A 207 -10.21 -14.21 25.51
C PRO A 207 -9.10 -15.16 25.97
N GLN A 208 -9.47 -16.16 26.81
CA GLN A 208 -8.55 -17.18 27.33
C GLN A 208 -7.98 -18.10 26.24
N ALA A 209 -8.42 -17.94 24.99
CA ALA A 209 -8.05 -18.73 23.84
C ALA A 209 -7.41 -17.85 22.76
N ASP A 210 -6.27 -18.30 22.25
CA ASP A 210 -6.01 -18.54 20.83
C ASP A 210 -6.99 -17.84 19.88
N ILE A 211 -6.54 -16.71 19.35
CA ILE A 211 -7.34 -15.87 18.47
C ILE A 211 -7.28 -16.45 17.05
N GLN A 212 -8.39 -17.00 16.55
CA GLN A 212 -8.45 -17.57 15.20
C GLN A 212 -8.44 -16.49 14.12
N LEU A 213 -7.46 -16.57 13.22
CA LEU A 213 -7.22 -15.67 12.11
C LEU A 213 -7.54 -16.37 10.78
N HIS A 214 -8.40 -15.75 9.98
CA HIS A 214 -8.65 -16.17 8.60
C HIS A 214 -7.72 -15.42 7.66
N LEU A 215 -6.74 -16.10 7.10
CA LEU A 215 -5.74 -15.49 6.25
C LEU A 215 -6.03 -15.82 4.77
N VAL A 216 -5.96 -14.84 3.88
CA VAL A 216 -6.20 -15.05 2.45
C VAL A 216 -4.99 -14.67 1.64
N ALA A 217 -4.47 -15.62 0.86
CA ALA A 217 -3.44 -15.41 -0.14
C ALA A 217 -4.09 -15.33 -1.55
N PRO A 218 -4.30 -14.12 -2.11
CA PRO A 218 -5.02 -13.94 -3.38
C PRO A 218 -4.27 -14.51 -4.60
N SER A 219 -4.85 -14.56 -5.80
CA SER A 219 -4.11 -15.00 -7.00
C SER A 219 -3.26 -13.88 -7.61
N LEU A 220 -2.23 -14.23 -8.41
CA LEU A 220 -1.39 -13.25 -9.12
C LEU A 220 -2.20 -12.27 -10.00
N LEU A 221 -3.28 -12.73 -10.63
CA LEU A 221 -4.14 -11.89 -11.47
C LEU A 221 -4.87 -10.81 -10.66
N VAL A 222 -5.31 -11.16 -9.45
CA VAL A 222 -5.95 -10.21 -8.53
C VAL A 222 -4.89 -9.24 -7.99
N ARG A 223 -3.75 -9.78 -7.53
CA ARG A 223 -2.63 -9.02 -6.96
C ARG A 223 -2.01 -8.03 -7.95
N CYS A 224 -1.94 -8.37 -9.23
CA CYS A 224 -1.22 -7.62 -10.26
C CYS A 224 -2.15 -6.97 -11.30
N ARG A 225 -3.47 -6.89 -11.03
CA ARG A 225 -4.45 -6.34 -11.98
C ARG A 225 -4.07 -4.96 -12.49
N ARG A 226 -3.61 -4.06 -11.62
CA ARG A 226 -3.19 -2.70 -11.98
C ARG A 226 -1.93 -2.69 -12.87
N PRO A 227 -0.79 -3.28 -12.47
CA PRO A 227 0.40 -3.30 -13.33
C PRO A 227 0.15 -4.04 -14.66
N ILE A 228 -0.63 -5.13 -14.67
CA ILE A 228 -1.02 -5.83 -15.89
C ILE A 228 -1.84 -4.91 -16.81
N ALA A 229 -2.83 -4.19 -16.26
CA ALA A 229 -3.63 -3.24 -17.04
C ALA A 229 -2.78 -2.13 -17.66
N TRP A 230 -1.85 -1.53 -16.88
CA TRP A 230 -0.93 -0.52 -17.38
C TRP A 230 0.01 -1.06 -18.46
N GLY A 231 0.54 -2.27 -18.28
CA GLY A 231 1.36 -2.94 -19.29
C GLY A 231 0.61 -3.16 -20.60
N GLY A 232 -0.66 -3.58 -20.51
CA GLY A 232 -1.53 -3.73 -21.68
C GLY A 232 -1.81 -2.41 -22.42
N ILE A 233 -2.07 -1.33 -21.67
CA ILE A 233 -2.28 0.01 -22.24
C ILE A 233 -1.03 0.49 -22.97
N LEU A 234 0.15 0.35 -22.36
CA LEU A 234 1.42 0.74 -22.98
C LEU A 234 1.68 -0.04 -24.27
N LEU A 235 1.48 -1.36 -24.26
CA LEU A 235 1.65 -2.20 -25.44
C LEU A 235 0.74 -1.74 -26.59
N LEU A 236 -0.54 -1.47 -26.30
CA LEU A 236 -1.50 -0.95 -27.29
C LEU A 236 -1.07 0.42 -27.84
N ALA A 237 -0.58 1.31 -26.98
CA ALA A 237 -0.08 2.62 -27.40
C ALA A 237 1.13 2.48 -28.34
N PHE A 238 2.07 1.58 -28.03
CA PHE A 238 3.22 1.29 -28.90
C PHE A 238 2.78 0.72 -30.25
N LEU A 239 1.83 -0.22 -30.27
CA LEU A 239 1.29 -0.77 -31.51
C LEU A 239 0.61 0.30 -32.36
N ALA A 240 -0.21 1.15 -31.77
CA ALA A 240 -0.87 2.25 -32.47
C ALA A 240 0.15 3.25 -33.04
N ALA A 241 1.17 3.62 -32.28
CA ALA A 241 2.25 4.47 -32.74
C ALA A 241 3.01 3.84 -33.92
N GLY A 242 3.35 2.55 -33.83
CA GLY A 242 3.99 1.81 -34.92
C GLY A 242 3.14 1.79 -36.19
N LEU A 243 1.83 1.63 -36.06
CA LEU A 243 0.89 1.63 -37.19
C LEU A 243 0.79 3.01 -37.86
N ILE A 244 0.79 4.09 -37.07
CA ILE A 244 0.82 5.47 -37.56
C ILE A 244 2.13 5.73 -38.32
N ILE A 245 3.28 5.33 -37.76
CA ILE A 245 4.60 5.48 -38.40
C ILE A 245 4.64 4.69 -39.71
N ALA A 246 4.19 3.43 -39.71
CA ALA A 246 4.16 2.60 -40.92
C ALA A 246 3.27 3.21 -42.02
N ARG A 247 2.11 3.77 -41.66
CA ARG A 247 1.24 4.49 -42.61
C ARG A 247 1.92 5.73 -43.17
N LYS A 248 2.60 6.52 -42.32
CA LYS A 248 3.37 7.70 -42.77
C LYS A 248 4.48 7.31 -43.73
N ILE A 249 5.25 6.25 -43.43
CA ILE A 249 6.30 5.74 -44.32
C ILE A 249 5.71 5.26 -45.65
N LYS A 250 4.60 4.52 -45.62
CA LYS A 250 3.93 4.04 -46.84
C LYS A 250 3.40 5.20 -47.70
N ALA A 251 2.85 6.25 -47.10
CA ALA A 251 2.47 7.47 -47.81
C ALA A 251 3.69 8.26 -48.31
N ALA A 252 4.79 8.23 -47.56
CA ALA A 252 6.03 8.89 -47.95
C ALA A 252 6.70 8.25 -49.18
N THR A 253 6.57 6.92 -49.32
CA THR A 253 7.26 6.10 -50.33
C THR A 253 6.44 5.82 -51.60
N ARG A 254 5.16 6.23 -51.65
CA ARG A 254 4.38 6.17 -52.89
C ARG A 254 4.97 7.12 -53.93
N LEU A 255 5.19 6.62 -55.14
CA LEU A 255 5.62 7.44 -56.26
C LEU A 255 4.53 8.47 -56.59
N PRO A 256 4.89 9.75 -56.78
CA PRO A 256 3.94 10.79 -57.19
C PRO A 256 3.45 10.50 -58.62
N LEU A 257 2.15 10.51 -58.84
CA LEU A 257 1.52 10.34 -60.16
C LEU A 257 1.11 11.70 -60.73
N VAL A 258 1.13 11.82 -62.04
CA VAL A 258 0.56 12.99 -62.72
C VAL A 258 -0.96 12.91 -62.62
N THR A 259 -1.58 13.96 -62.11
CA THR A 259 -3.03 14.07 -61.86
C THR A 259 -3.58 15.34 -62.51
N GLY A 260 -4.90 15.49 -62.58
CA GLY A 260 -5.54 16.63 -63.23
C GLY A 260 -5.98 16.37 -64.66
N THR A 261 -6.54 17.39 -65.30
CA THR A 261 -6.98 17.37 -66.70
C THR A 261 -6.16 18.33 -67.53
N LEU A 262 -5.69 17.89 -68.70
CA LEU A 262 -5.05 18.76 -69.68
C LEU A 262 -6.04 19.10 -70.77
N ARG A 263 -6.39 20.39 -70.86
CA ARG A 263 -7.23 20.91 -71.91
C ARG A 263 -6.38 21.56 -72.99
N TYR A 264 -6.57 21.22 -74.26
CA TYR A 264 -5.75 21.79 -75.34
C TYR A 264 -6.54 22.06 -76.61
N TRP A 265 -6.13 23.06 -77.38
CA TRP A 265 -6.75 23.44 -78.64
C TRP A 265 -5.74 24.02 -79.63
N PRO A 266 -5.95 23.85 -80.96
CA PRO A 266 -5.21 24.62 -81.94
C PRO A 266 -5.51 26.12 -81.78
N VAL A 267 -4.46 26.95 -81.76
CA VAL A 267 -4.55 28.40 -81.56
C VAL A 267 -5.55 29.05 -82.52
N GLU A 268 -5.57 28.59 -83.78
CA GLU A 268 -6.46 29.12 -84.82
C GLU A 268 -7.95 28.83 -84.59
N LYS A 269 -8.27 27.76 -83.84
CA LYS A 269 -9.65 27.31 -83.60
C LYS A 269 -10.22 27.81 -82.27
N GLY A 270 -9.36 28.35 -81.41
CA GLY A 270 -9.73 28.90 -80.10
C GLY A 270 -10.23 27.86 -79.08
N PRO A 271 -10.44 28.30 -77.82
CA PRO A 271 -10.71 27.40 -76.69
C PRO A 271 -12.08 26.71 -76.74
N ALA A 272 -13.00 27.15 -77.60
CA ALA A 272 -14.32 26.53 -77.78
C ALA A 272 -14.25 25.13 -78.42
N ASN A 273 -13.13 24.81 -79.08
CA ASN A 273 -12.87 23.52 -79.72
C ASN A 273 -11.80 22.70 -78.98
N ALA A 274 -11.69 22.90 -77.67
CA ALA A 274 -10.68 22.21 -76.88
C ALA A 274 -11.00 20.72 -76.70
N ALA A 275 -9.96 19.90 -76.80
CA ALA A 275 -9.96 18.54 -76.30
C ALA A 275 -9.52 18.53 -74.83
N GLU A 276 -10.02 17.57 -74.06
CA GLU A 276 -9.67 17.38 -72.66
C GLU A 276 -9.19 15.95 -72.46
N GLU A 277 -8.03 15.81 -71.82
CA GLU A 277 -7.43 14.52 -71.51
C GLU A 277 -7.22 14.41 -70.00
N ASP A 278 -7.72 13.32 -69.41
CA ASP A 278 -7.54 13.02 -68.00
C ASP A 278 -6.14 12.46 -67.77
N LEU A 279 -5.26 13.27 -67.16
CA LEU A 279 -3.89 12.89 -66.88
C LEU A 279 -3.81 11.80 -65.80
N THR A 280 -4.80 11.73 -64.90
CA THR A 280 -4.85 10.74 -63.82
C THR A 280 -5.04 9.33 -64.37
N ALA A 281 -5.78 9.20 -65.48
CA ALA A 281 -6.04 7.91 -66.14
C ALA A 281 -4.79 7.23 -66.70
N PHE A 282 -3.69 7.97 -66.90
CA PHE A 282 -2.43 7.40 -67.40
C PHE A 282 -1.66 6.60 -66.33
N GLU A 283 -1.95 6.81 -65.03
CA GLU A 283 -1.29 6.14 -63.90
C GLU A 283 0.26 6.19 -63.93
N LYS A 284 0.82 7.29 -64.46
CA LYS A 284 2.27 7.47 -64.64
C LYS A 284 2.83 8.61 -63.79
N THR A 285 4.12 8.52 -63.45
CA THR A 285 4.87 9.59 -62.77
C THR A 285 5.34 10.69 -63.74
N ALA A 286 5.32 10.39 -65.05
CA ALA A 286 5.64 11.33 -66.12
C ALA A 286 4.82 11.00 -67.37
N ILE A 287 4.32 12.03 -68.06
CA ILE A 287 3.52 11.95 -69.29
C ILE A 287 4.26 12.70 -70.39
N LEU A 288 4.56 12.02 -71.50
CA LEU A 288 5.28 12.59 -72.64
C LEU A 288 4.31 13.12 -73.71
N ILE A 289 4.50 14.37 -74.11
CA ILE A 289 3.70 15.07 -75.13
C ILE A 289 4.55 15.30 -76.38
N GLY A 290 4.05 14.96 -77.56
CA GLY A 290 4.75 15.13 -78.84
C GLY A 290 4.01 14.43 -79.98
N HIS A 291 4.64 14.27 -81.15
CA HIS A 291 4.05 13.52 -82.28
C HIS A 291 4.59 12.08 -82.42
N GLY A 292 5.54 11.67 -81.57
CA GLY A 292 6.18 10.36 -81.64
C GLY A 292 5.26 9.23 -81.19
N GLY A 293 5.46 8.02 -81.74
CA GLY A 293 4.69 6.82 -81.35
C GLY A 293 4.93 6.35 -79.91
N THR A 294 5.89 6.96 -79.20
CA THR A 294 6.19 6.72 -77.79
C THR A 294 5.58 7.77 -76.86
N CYS A 295 4.90 8.78 -77.40
CA CYS A 295 4.23 9.81 -76.62
C CYS A 295 2.94 9.27 -75.99
N ASP A 296 2.70 9.66 -74.74
CA ASP A 296 1.46 9.37 -74.03
C ASP A 296 0.32 10.23 -74.58
N LEU A 297 0.62 11.49 -74.93
CA LEU A 297 -0.27 12.39 -75.62
C LEU A 297 0.30 12.76 -76.99
N ALA A 298 -0.32 12.21 -78.04
CA ALA A 298 0.12 12.38 -79.42
C ALA A 298 -0.56 13.58 -80.10
N LEU A 299 0.22 14.59 -80.49
CA LEU A 299 -0.25 15.78 -81.20
C LEU A 299 0.57 15.99 -82.48
N PRO A 300 -0.08 16.13 -83.65
CA PRO A 300 0.58 15.97 -84.95
C PRO A 300 1.55 17.09 -85.34
N ASP A 301 1.42 18.29 -84.77
CA ASP A 301 2.21 19.48 -85.16
C ASP A 301 3.28 19.89 -84.13
N LEU A 302 3.61 18.99 -83.20
CA LEU A 302 4.70 19.20 -82.23
C LEU A 302 6.00 18.55 -82.72
N ASP A 303 7.06 18.56 -81.91
CA ASP A 303 8.27 17.76 -82.12
C ASP A 303 8.07 16.29 -81.64
N GLU A 304 8.96 15.37 -82.03
CA GLU A 304 8.81 13.93 -81.74
C GLU A 304 8.62 13.69 -80.25
N GLN A 305 9.31 14.49 -79.43
CA GLN A 305 9.10 14.67 -78.00
C GLN A 305 9.19 16.16 -77.68
N HIS A 306 8.07 16.78 -77.31
CA HIS A 306 7.96 18.24 -77.20
C HIS A 306 7.97 18.73 -75.74
N ALA A 307 7.32 18.00 -74.84
CA ALA A 307 7.30 18.33 -73.43
C ALA A 307 7.03 17.10 -72.57
N ILE A 308 7.41 17.16 -71.30
CA ILE A 308 7.09 16.15 -70.29
C ILE A 308 6.34 16.81 -69.13
N LEU A 309 5.20 16.25 -68.75
CA LEU A 309 4.56 16.53 -67.46
C LEU A 309 5.15 15.55 -66.44
N ARG A 310 5.72 16.04 -65.35
CA ARG A 310 6.28 15.19 -64.28
C ARG A 310 5.62 15.51 -62.96
N ALA A 311 5.29 14.47 -62.21
CA ALA A 311 4.87 14.62 -60.83
C ALA A 311 6.10 14.51 -59.92
N GLU A 312 6.37 15.54 -59.13
CA GLU A 312 7.44 15.53 -58.14
C GLU A 312 6.87 15.79 -56.74
N LYS A 313 7.47 15.18 -55.72
CA LYS A 313 7.03 15.37 -54.34
C LYS A 313 7.84 16.48 -53.69
N SER A 314 7.16 17.55 -53.28
CA SER A 314 7.77 18.72 -52.61
C SER A 314 7.09 18.99 -51.26
N ALA A 315 7.88 18.98 -50.18
CA ALA A 315 7.53 19.30 -48.78
C ALA A 315 6.39 18.52 -48.08
N ASP A 316 5.47 17.90 -48.83
CA ASP A 316 4.45 16.89 -48.48
C ASP A 316 3.33 16.83 -49.53
N GLU A 317 3.39 17.68 -50.56
CA GLU A 317 2.46 17.69 -51.69
C GLU A 317 3.10 17.18 -52.99
N VAL A 318 2.25 16.71 -53.90
CA VAL A 318 2.66 16.36 -55.27
C VAL A 318 2.45 17.59 -56.14
N GLU A 319 3.54 18.09 -56.71
CA GLU A 319 3.54 19.21 -57.65
C GLU A 319 3.73 18.67 -59.07
N ILE A 320 2.92 19.17 -60.02
CA ILE A 320 3.04 18.79 -61.43
C ILE A 320 3.90 19.84 -62.14
N LEU A 321 4.99 19.39 -62.75
CA LEU A 321 5.97 20.22 -63.44
C LEU A 321 5.89 20.00 -64.95
N LEU A 322 6.00 21.08 -65.71
CA LEU A 322 6.20 21.06 -67.15
C LEU A 322 7.69 21.20 -67.46
N GLU A 323 8.26 20.18 -68.10
CA GLU A 323 9.63 20.15 -68.60
C GLU A 323 9.61 20.32 -70.13
N PRO A 324 10.01 21.48 -70.66
CA PRO A 324 10.04 21.70 -72.11
C PRO A 324 11.20 20.94 -72.75
N LEU A 325 10.92 20.19 -73.81
CA LEU A 325 11.94 19.58 -74.68
C LEU A 325 12.06 20.35 -76.01
N GLY A 326 10.95 20.90 -76.49
CA GLY A 326 10.86 21.84 -77.59
C GLY A 326 10.41 23.23 -77.12
N GLU A 327 9.97 24.07 -78.05
CA GLU A 327 9.57 25.44 -77.74
C GLU A 327 8.23 25.49 -76.98
N VAL A 328 8.26 25.95 -75.72
CA VAL A 328 7.08 26.14 -74.88
C VAL A 328 7.05 27.56 -74.32
N ARG A 329 5.93 28.27 -74.47
CA ARG A 329 5.76 29.65 -74.00
C ARG A 329 4.65 29.79 -72.97
N LYS A 330 4.79 30.73 -72.04
CA LYS A 330 3.72 31.22 -71.15
C LYS A 330 3.56 32.71 -71.40
N GLY A 331 2.44 33.13 -71.99
CA GLY A 331 2.30 34.49 -72.53
C GLY A 331 3.37 34.79 -73.59
N TYR A 332 4.15 35.85 -73.40
CA TYR A 332 5.25 36.23 -74.29
C TYR A 332 6.62 35.61 -73.91
N GLY A 333 6.71 34.93 -72.77
CA GLY A 333 7.98 34.38 -72.27
C GLY A 333 8.22 32.94 -72.75
N LEU A 334 9.46 32.64 -73.13
CA LEU A 334 9.92 31.27 -73.42
C LEU A 334 10.28 30.55 -72.11
N ILE A 335 9.74 29.35 -71.92
CA ILE A 335 10.03 28.49 -70.78
C ILE A 335 11.21 27.59 -71.13
N LEU A 336 12.30 27.74 -70.40
CA LEU A 336 13.56 26.99 -70.62
C LEU A 336 13.90 26.02 -69.48
N ALA A 337 13.17 26.10 -68.37
CA ALA A 337 13.39 25.29 -67.18
C ALA A 337 12.09 24.63 -66.74
N ARG A 338 12.21 23.60 -65.91
CA ARG A 338 11.06 22.94 -65.28
C ARG A 338 10.23 23.97 -64.54
N THR A 339 8.95 24.04 -64.89
CA THR A 339 8.04 25.07 -64.38
C THR A 339 6.81 24.41 -63.79
N PRO A 340 6.39 24.78 -62.57
CA PRO A 340 5.20 24.22 -61.97
C PRO A 340 3.93 24.65 -62.70
N LEU A 341 3.01 23.71 -62.88
CA LEU A 341 1.71 23.91 -63.50
C LEU A 341 0.68 24.24 -62.42
N ARG A 342 0.09 25.44 -62.49
CA ARG A 342 -1.02 25.85 -61.62
C ARG A 342 -2.35 25.70 -62.32
N HIS A 343 -3.43 25.54 -61.56
CA HIS A 343 -4.76 25.46 -62.16
C HIS A 343 -5.05 26.70 -63.02
N GLY A 344 -5.50 26.46 -64.25
CA GLY A 344 -5.84 27.48 -65.23
C GLY A 344 -4.64 28.07 -65.98
N ASP A 345 -3.40 27.70 -65.66
CA ASP A 345 -2.22 28.18 -66.39
C ASP A 345 -2.30 27.77 -67.86
N THR A 346 -2.15 28.75 -68.75
CA THR A 346 -2.15 28.54 -70.20
C THR A 346 -0.75 28.65 -70.77
N PHE A 347 -0.34 27.61 -71.50
CA PHE A 347 0.94 27.51 -72.20
C PHE A 347 0.69 27.35 -73.69
N ARG A 348 1.67 27.74 -74.50
CA ARG A 348 1.63 27.55 -75.95
C ARG A 348 2.81 26.69 -76.38
N MET A 349 2.51 25.64 -77.15
CA MET A 349 3.50 24.80 -77.81
C MET A 349 3.22 24.85 -79.32
N VAL A 350 4.05 25.57 -80.06
CA VAL A 350 3.92 25.77 -81.52
C VAL A 350 2.52 26.30 -81.90
N THR A 351 1.66 25.44 -82.47
CA THR A 351 0.30 25.73 -82.94
C THR A 351 -0.80 25.41 -81.93
N TYR A 352 -0.46 24.86 -80.75
CA TYR A 352 -1.41 24.48 -79.71
C TYR A 352 -1.28 25.35 -78.46
N GLU A 353 -2.42 25.66 -77.84
CA GLU A 353 -2.50 26.16 -76.47
C GLU A 353 -2.98 25.04 -75.54
N PHE A 354 -2.42 25.01 -74.34
CA PHE A 354 -2.67 24.01 -73.30
C PHE A 354 -3.02 24.73 -72.01
N GLN A 355 -4.05 24.26 -71.34
CA GLN A 355 -4.45 24.69 -70.03
C GLN A 355 -4.45 23.49 -69.08
N TYR A 356 -3.73 23.61 -67.97
CA TYR A 356 -3.74 22.60 -66.92
C TYR A 356 -4.86 22.88 -65.92
N LEU A 357 -5.70 21.88 -65.65
CA LEU A 357 -6.77 21.93 -64.66
C LEU A 357 -6.45 20.94 -63.54
N SER A 358 -6.00 21.47 -62.41
CA SER A 358 -5.76 20.68 -61.19
C SER A 358 -7.06 20.11 -60.64
N ASP A 359 -7.06 18.83 -60.21
CA ASP A 359 -8.19 18.19 -59.52
C ASP A 359 -8.57 18.90 -58.20
N LYS A 360 -7.61 19.61 -57.59
CA LYS A 360 -7.84 20.38 -56.36
C LYS A 360 -8.51 21.74 -56.61
N GLY A 361 -8.55 22.22 -57.87
CA GLY A 361 -9.09 23.54 -58.22
C GLY A 361 -8.24 24.74 -57.78
N GLU A 362 -6.98 24.50 -57.36
CA GLU A 362 -6.01 25.50 -56.89
C GLU A 362 -4.80 25.65 -57.83
#